data_AF-A0A2P5AVV4-F1
#
_entry.id   AF-A0A2P5AVV4-F1
#
_cell.length_a   1.000
_cell.length_b   1.000
_cell.length_c   1.000
_cell.angle_alpha   90.00
_cell.angle_beta   90.00
_cell.angle_gamma   90.00
#
_symmetry.space_group_name_H-M   'P 1'
#
loop_
_entity.id
_entity.type
_entity.pdbx_description
1 polymer ?
#
loop_
_entity_poly.entity_id
_entity_poly.type
_entity_poly.pdbx_seq_one_letter_code
_entity_poly.pdbx_strand_id
1 'polypeptide(L)'
;MAEATAAQPNCIFCQIATMSNNNTTILHSDDKVVAFPDISPAAIWLSSASMEQCQPFTPPLSGTTMHTQDDKVVAFPDISPAAVRHYLVIPAAHIPSVNDLQKRAEDYSLVNHMLEVGQTLLRREAPECQFRFGFHRPPLNTVNHLHLHCLALPYTPRWKCIKFLSLGPVGFLEADKLLEKIKPSN
;
A
#
# COMPACT_ATOMS: atom_id res chain seq x y z
N MET A 1 -5.98 -17.53 11.35
CA MET A 1 -6.55 -16.49 10.47
C MET A 1 -7.32 -15.44 11.25
N ALA A 2 -6.95 -14.14 11.17
CA ALA A 2 -7.87 -13.05 11.51
C ALA A 2 -9.22 -13.43 10.88
N GLU A 3 -10.38 -13.10 11.45
CA GLU A 3 -11.65 -13.57 10.87
C GLU A 3 -11.81 -12.98 9.46
N ALA A 4 -11.21 -13.69 8.50
CA ALA A 4 -10.96 -13.28 7.15
C ALA A 4 -12.26 -13.61 6.47
N THR A 5 -13.11 -12.61 6.40
CA THR A 5 -14.41 -12.77 5.82
C THR A 5 -14.24 -12.89 4.31
N ALA A 6 -15.22 -13.53 3.67
CA ALA A 6 -15.30 -13.53 2.22
C ALA A 6 -15.21 -12.07 1.71
N ALA A 7 -14.68 -11.89 0.49
CA ALA A 7 -14.57 -10.59 -0.15
C ALA A 7 -15.88 -9.81 -0.01
N GLN A 8 -15.79 -8.59 0.50
CA GLN A 8 -16.97 -7.76 0.80
C GLN A 8 -17.35 -6.94 -0.44
N PRO A 9 -18.60 -6.99 -0.93
CA PRO A 9 -19.00 -6.33 -2.18
C PRO A 9 -18.94 -4.80 -2.10
N ASN A 10 -19.05 -4.24 -0.89
CA ASN A 10 -18.98 -2.79 -0.63
C ASN A 10 -17.56 -2.30 -0.28
N CYS A 11 -16.55 -3.17 -0.30
CA CYS A 11 -15.17 -2.78 -0.04
C CYS A 11 -14.41 -2.56 -1.35
N ILE A 12 -13.96 -1.33 -1.60
CA ILE A 12 -13.19 -0.99 -2.80
C ILE A 12 -11.90 -1.80 -2.93
N PHE A 13 -11.26 -2.14 -1.81
CA PHE A 13 -10.03 -2.97 -1.83
C PHE A 13 -10.34 -4.45 -2.09
N CYS A 14 -11.48 -4.97 -1.64
CA CYS A 14 -11.94 -6.29 -2.10
C CYS A 14 -12.20 -6.28 -3.60
N GLN A 15 -12.87 -5.27 -4.15
CA GLN A 15 -13.14 -5.17 -5.58
C GLN A 15 -11.86 -5.11 -6.42
N ILE A 16 -10.82 -4.42 -5.93
CA ILE A 16 -9.48 -4.41 -6.55
C ILE A 16 -8.86 -5.81 -6.46
N ALA A 17 -8.91 -6.46 -5.29
CA ALA A 17 -8.33 -7.78 -5.10
C ALA A 17 -9.01 -8.89 -5.92
N THR A 18 -10.33 -8.82 -6.10
CA THR A 18 -11.12 -9.79 -6.87
C THR A 18 -11.32 -9.40 -8.33
N MET A 19 -10.73 -8.29 -8.78
CA MET A 19 -10.87 -7.75 -10.13
C MET A 19 -12.35 -7.56 -10.58
N SER A 20 -13.26 -7.32 -9.63
CA SER A 20 -14.71 -7.39 -9.85
C SER A 20 -15.38 -6.04 -10.14
N ASN A 21 -14.61 -4.99 -10.49
CA ASN A 21 -15.20 -3.72 -10.90
C ASN A 21 -15.52 -3.72 -12.40
N ASN A 22 -16.82 -3.75 -12.69
CA ASN A 22 -17.43 -3.74 -14.03
C ASN A 22 -17.30 -2.41 -14.79
N ASN A 23 -16.60 -1.40 -14.24
CA ASN A 23 -16.41 -0.10 -14.88
C ASN A 23 -14.93 0.29 -15.03
N THR A 24 -14.03 -0.66 -14.76
CA THR A 24 -12.59 -0.45 -14.88
C THR A 24 -12.09 -1.20 -16.11
N THR A 25 -11.77 -0.48 -17.18
CA THR A 25 -11.24 -1.08 -18.41
C THR A 25 -9.91 -1.77 -18.11
N ILE A 26 -9.91 -3.10 -18.10
CA ILE A 26 -8.70 -3.93 -17.95
C ILE A 26 -7.86 -3.72 -19.21
N LEU A 27 -6.73 -3.03 -19.10
CA LEU A 27 -5.85 -2.75 -20.24
C LEU A 27 -4.94 -3.94 -20.57
N HIS A 28 -4.62 -4.75 -19.56
CA HIS A 28 -3.83 -5.96 -19.69
C HIS A 28 -4.07 -6.86 -18.48
N SER A 29 -4.16 -8.17 -18.71
CA SER A 29 -4.23 -9.21 -17.68
C SER A 29 -3.32 -10.36 -18.11
N ASP A 30 -2.36 -10.70 -17.26
CA ASP A 30 -1.64 -11.98 -17.29
C ASP A 30 -1.87 -12.72 -15.95
N ASP A 31 -1.25 -13.88 -15.78
CA ASP A 31 -1.40 -14.71 -14.57
C ASP A 31 -0.85 -14.02 -13.29
N LYS A 32 -0.31 -12.78 -13.37
CA LYS A 32 0.41 -12.09 -12.28
C LYS A 32 0.16 -10.58 -12.19
N VAL A 33 -0.51 -9.94 -13.15
CA VAL A 33 -0.63 -8.48 -13.25
C VAL A 33 -1.97 -8.07 -13.90
N VAL A 34 -2.62 -7.04 -13.35
CA VAL A 34 -3.75 -6.34 -14.00
C VAL A 34 -3.54 -4.83 -13.96
N ALA A 35 -3.70 -4.16 -15.11
CA ALA A 35 -3.60 -2.71 -15.22
C ALA A 35 -4.99 -2.05 -15.36
N PHE A 36 -5.21 -0.95 -14.64
CA PHE A 36 -6.43 -0.15 -14.73
C PHE A 36 -6.19 1.36 -14.94
N PRO A 37 -7.11 2.07 -15.61
CA PRO A 37 -7.00 3.49 -15.88
C PRO A 37 -7.12 4.34 -14.60
N ASP A 38 -6.34 5.41 -14.56
CA ASP A 38 -6.41 6.49 -13.57
C ASP A 38 -7.65 7.37 -13.84
N ILE A 39 -8.56 7.48 -12.86
CA ILE A 39 -9.85 8.18 -13.01
C ILE A 39 -9.73 9.70 -12.73
N SER A 40 -8.61 10.18 -12.17
CA SER A 40 -8.32 11.63 -12.07
C SER A 40 -6.91 11.87 -11.50
N PRO A 41 -5.89 12.20 -12.32
CA PRO A 41 -4.56 12.52 -11.80
C PRO A 41 -4.60 13.88 -11.08
N ALA A 42 -4.79 13.89 -9.77
CA ALA A 42 -4.78 15.11 -8.95
C ALA A 42 -3.37 15.64 -8.63
N ALA A 43 -2.31 15.02 -9.18
CA ALA A 43 -0.95 15.48 -8.99
C ALA A 43 -0.64 16.67 -9.93
N ILE A 44 -0.76 17.89 -9.41
CA ILE A 44 -0.22 19.09 -10.08
C ILE A 44 1.32 18.96 -10.07
N TRP A 45 1.87 18.72 -11.25
CA TRP A 45 3.31 18.64 -11.50
C TRP A 45 3.93 20.04 -11.53
N LEU A 46 4.30 20.57 -10.36
CA LEU A 46 5.10 21.79 -10.31
C LEU A 46 6.55 21.48 -10.68
N SER A 47 6.92 21.86 -11.91
CA SER A 47 8.32 21.97 -12.33
C SER A 47 8.95 23.16 -11.64
N SER A 48 9.62 22.95 -10.50
CA SER A 48 10.63 23.90 -10.06
C SER A 48 11.74 23.15 -9.35
N ALA A 49 12.90 23.14 -10.01
CA ALA A 49 14.13 22.52 -9.62
C ALA A 49 14.61 22.99 -8.24
N SER A 50 14.93 22.03 -7.37
CA SER A 50 16.14 21.96 -6.51
C SER A 50 15.86 21.07 -5.29
N MET A 51 16.00 19.76 -5.46
CA MET A 51 16.41 18.87 -4.36
C MET A 51 16.95 17.58 -4.99
N GLU A 52 18.26 17.53 -5.19
CA GLU A 52 18.98 16.35 -5.67
C GLU A 52 18.81 15.22 -4.65
N GLN A 53 18.07 14.16 -5.01
CA GLN A 53 18.39 12.75 -4.73
C GLN A 53 17.24 11.76 -4.96
N CYS A 54 16.02 12.21 -5.27
CA CYS A 54 15.01 11.34 -5.87
C CYS A 54 14.28 12.13 -6.95
N GLN A 55 14.52 11.81 -8.23
CA GLN A 55 13.86 12.49 -9.33
C GLN A 55 12.34 12.35 -9.17
N PRO A 56 11.55 13.43 -9.39
CA PRO A 56 10.12 13.30 -9.36
C PRO A 56 9.71 12.41 -10.55
N PHE A 57 8.84 11.42 -10.27
CA PHE A 57 8.27 10.47 -11.23
C PHE A 57 8.13 10.99 -12.67
N THR A 58 9.02 10.56 -13.56
CA THR A 58 8.65 10.44 -14.96
C THR A 58 7.84 9.14 -15.07
N PRO A 59 6.53 9.19 -15.41
CA PRO A 59 5.85 7.97 -15.82
C PRO A 59 6.67 7.33 -16.95
N PRO A 60 6.89 6.01 -16.95
CA PRO A 60 7.40 5.37 -18.15
C PRO A 60 6.49 5.82 -19.29
N LEU A 61 7.09 6.23 -20.42
CA LEU A 61 6.43 6.74 -21.63
C LEU A 61 5.51 5.70 -22.32
N SER A 62 4.95 4.77 -21.56
CA SER A 62 3.96 3.77 -21.96
C SER A 62 3.21 3.29 -20.72
N GLY A 63 2.14 4.00 -20.34
CA GLY A 63 0.88 3.52 -19.74
C GLY A 63 0.85 2.43 -18.64
N THR A 64 1.97 2.06 -18.03
CA THR A 64 2.06 0.84 -17.21
C THR A 64 2.11 1.23 -15.73
N THR A 65 0.95 1.37 -15.12
CA THR A 65 0.83 1.33 -13.67
C THR A 65 1.14 -0.08 -13.21
N MET A 66 2.18 -0.23 -12.39
CA MET A 66 2.73 -1.52 -12.04
C MET A 66 1.97 -2.12 -10.85
N HIS A 67 1.33 -3.27 -11.10
CA HIS A 67 0.69 -4.09 -10.10
C HIS A 67 1.55 -5.31 -9.82
N THR A 68 1.65 -5.73 -8.57
CA THR A 68 2.26 -7.03 -8.23
C THR A 68 1.24 -7.79 -7.42
N GLN A 69 0.79 -8.91 -7.98
CA GLN A 69 -0.22 -9.75 -7.38
C GLN A 69 0.31 -11.17 -7.26
N ASP A 70 0.06 -11.76 -6.11
CA ASP A 70 0.12 -13.20 -5.90
C ASP A 70 -1.16 -13.67 -5.21
N ASP A 71 -1.23 -14.96 -4.88
CA ASP A 71 -2.42 -15.57 -4.28
C ASP A 71 -2.82 -14.94 -2.92
N LYS A 72 -1.90 -14.20 -2.27
CA LYS A 72 -2.09 -13.66 -0.92
C LYS A 72 -2.29 -12.15 -0.92
N VAL A 73 -1.59 -11.40 -1.77
CA VAL A 73 -1.58 -9.93 -1.73
C VAL A 73 -1.64 -9.29 -3.10
N VAL A 74 -2.15 -8.06 -3.13
CA VAL A 74 -2.17 -7.18 -4.30
C VAL A 74 -1.50 -5.87 -3.95
N ALA A 75 -0.58 -5.41 -4.79
CA ALA A 75 0.09 -4.13 -4.66
C ALA A 75 -0.26 -3.19 -5.82
N PHE A 76 -0.47 -1.91 -5.51
CA PHE A 76 -0.85 -0.87 -6.48
C PHE A 76 -0.47 0.53 -5.98
N PRO A 77 -0.28 1.53 -6.86
CA PRO A 77 0.00 2.89 -6.40
C PRO A 77 -1.20 3.51 -5.69
N ASP A 78 -0.93 4.33 -4.68
CA ASP A 78 -1.94 5.14 -4.02
C ASP A 78 -2.41 6.27 -4.96
N ILE A 79 -3.72 6.44 -5.10
CA ILE A 79 -4.34 7.48 -5.94
C ILE A 79 -4.04 8.91 -5.45
N SER A 80 -3.72 9.09 -4.16
CA SER A 80 -3.35 10.36 -3.56
C SER A 80 -1.97 10.24 -2.88
N PRO A 81 -0.88 10.12 -3.66
CA PRO A 81 0.44 9.83 -3.13
C PRO A 81 0.87 10.90 -2.11
N ALA A 82 1.46 10.45 -1.02
CA ALA A 82 1.93 11.33 0.07
C ALA A 82 3.44 11.52 0.11
N ALA A 83 4.17 10.79 -0.73
CA ALA A 83 5.62 10.82 -0.86
C ALA A 83 6.01 10.62 -2.33
N VAL A 84 7.31 10.68 -2.64
CA VAL A 84 7.83 10.52 -4.01
C VAL A 84 7.30 9.26 -4.68
N ARG A 85 7.26 8.15 -3.93
CA ARG A 85 6.46 6.95 -4.27
C ARG A 85 5.56 6.60 -3.11
N HIS A 86 4.34 6.21 -3.43
CA HIS A 86 3.38 5.73 -2.46
C HIS A 86 2.61 4.55 -3.04
N TYR A 87 2.91 3.35 -2.53
CA TYR A 87 2.19 2.12 -2.88
C TYR A 87 1.34 1.65 -1.69
N LEU A 88 0.26 0.96 -2.01
CA LEU A 88 -0.53 0.19 -1.08
C LEU A 88 -0.35 -1.29 -1.39
N VAL A 89 -0.07 -2.09 -0.36
CA VAL A 89 -0.12 -3.56 -0.43
C VAL A 89 -1.28 -4.02 0.44
N ILE A 90 -2.20 -4.80 -0.13
CA ILE A 90 -3.41 -5.28 0.55
C ILE A 90 -3.48 -6.81 0.48
N PRO A 91 -4.03 -7.50 1.49
CA PRO A 91 -4.35 -8.92 1.36
C PRO A 91 -5.52 -9.12 0.41
N ALA A 92 -5.52 -10.24 -0.31
CA ALA A 92 -6.66 -10.65 -1.14
C ALA A 92 -7.91 -10.96 -0.28
N ALA A 93 -7.69 -11.56 0.89
CA ALA A 93 -8.73 -11.76 1.89
C ALA A 93 -9.12 -10.44 2.57
N HIS A 94 -10.39 -10.28 2.94
CA HIS A 94 -10.83 -9.11 3.67
C HIS A 94 -10.46 -9.21 5.15
N ILE A 95 -9.58 -8.31 5.59
CA ILE A 95 -9.24 -8.11 7.01
C ILE A 95 -9.49 -6.64 7.31
N PRO A 96 -10.34 -6.25 8.27
CA PRO A 96 -10.75 -4.85 8.43
C PRO A 96 -9.57 -3.91 8.75
N SER A 97 -8.74 -4.28 9.72
CA SER A 97 -7.63 -3.44 10.17
C SER A 97 -6.53 -4.24 10.88
N VAL A 98 -5.47 -3.55 11.31
CA VAL A 98 -4.42 -4.13 12.16
C VAL A 98 -4.93 -4.59 13.55
N ASN A 99 -6.11 -4.13 13.98
CA ASN A 99 -6.71 -4.56 15.25
C ASN A 99 -7.33 -5.96 15.17
N ASP A 100 -7.57 -6.45 13.95
CA ASP A 100 -8.19 -7.75 13.70
C ASP A 100 -7.14 -8.87 13.55
N LEU A 101 -5.85 -8.52 13.56
CA LEU A 101 -4.73 -9.46 13.52
C LEU A 101 -4.48 -10.07 14.91
N GLN A 102 -4.17 -11.37 14.95
CA GLN A 102 -3.86 -12.10 16.17
C GLN A 102 -2.40 -12.58 16.19
N LYS A 103 -1.91 -13.02 17.37
CA LYS A 103 -0.56 -13.58 17.54
C LYS A 103 -0.44 -15.02 16.99
N ARG A 104 -0.66 -15.20 15.70
CA ARG A 104 -0.59 -16.50 15.02
C ARG A 104 0.39 -16.48 13.86
N ALA A 105 0.88 -17.66 13.50
CA ALA A 105 1.86 -17.82 12.43
C ALA A 105 1.31 -17.32 11.08
N GLU A 106 0.04 -17.56 10.80
CA GLU A 106 -0.58 -17.13 9.54
C GLU A 106 -0.66 -15.59 9.41
N ASP A 107 -1.10 -14.90 10.47
CA ASP A 107 -1.23 -13.44 10.47
C ASP A 107 0.16 -12.79 10.40
N TYR A 108 1.14 -13.34 11.14
CA TYR A 108 2.54 -12.91 11.09
C TYR A 108 3.12 -13.09 9.69
N SER A 109 2.94 -14.27 9.08
CA SER A 109 3.42 -14.58 7.74
C SER A 109 2.80 -13.66 6.68
N LEU A 110 1.51 -13.36 6.79
CA LEU A 110 0.82 -12.44 5.88
C LEU A 110 1.41 -11.03 5.95
N VAL A 111 1.53 -10.46 7.14
CA VAL A 111 2.08 -9.10 7.32
C VAL A 111 3.55 -9.03 6.87
N ASN A 112 4.34 -10.07 7.15
CA ASN A 112 5.72 -10.14 6.71
C ASN A 112 5.81 -10.18 5.18
N HIS A 113 4.98 -10.98 4.53
CA HIS A 113 4.90 -11.06 3.07
C HIS A 113 4.48 -9.73 2.44
N MET A 114 3.48 -9.04 3.01
CA MET A 114 3.10 -7.69 2.57
C MET A 114 4.29 -6.72 2.64
N LEU A 115 5.08 -6.78 3.71
CA LEU A 115 6.27 -5.96 3.89
C LEU A 115 7.37 -6.28 2.87
N GLU A 116 7.64 -7.56 2.62
CA GLU A 116 8.63 -8.01 1.62
C GLU A 116 8.27 -7.55 0.21
N VAL A 117 6.99 -7.66 -0.17
CA VAL A 117 6.48 -7.15 -1.45
C VAL A 117 6.68 -5.64 -1.52
N GLY A 118 6.26 -4.89 -0.50
CA GLY A 118 6.43 -3.44 -0.43
C GLY A 118 7.89 -2.98 -0.54
N GLN A 119 8.80 -3.66 0.16
CA GLN A 119 10.24 -3.39 0.09
C GLN A 119 10.81 -3.66 -1.30
N THR A 120 10.41 -4.77 -1.92
CA THR A 120 10.87 -5.15 -3.27
C THR A 120 10.44 -4.10 -4.30
N LEU A 121 9.19 -3.64 -4.22
CA LEU A 121 8.65 -2.60 -5.11
C LEU A 121 9.44 -1.30 -5.01
N LEU A 122 9.63 -0.78 -3.78
CA LEU A 122 10.34 0.48 -3.58
C LEU A 122 11.83 0.40 -3.90
N ARG A 123 12.51 -0.70 -3.56
CA ARG A 123 13.93 -0.90 -3.92
C ARG A 123 14.13 -0.92 -5.43
N ARG A 124 13.19 -1.47 -6.20
CA ARG A 124 13.29 -1.49 -7.66
C ARG A 124 13.09 -0.11 -8.26
N GLU A 125 12.11 0.65 -7.78
CA GLU A 125 11.69 1.90 -8.44
C GLU A 125 12.29 3.17 -7.89
N ALA A 126 12.76 3.14 -6.64
CA ALA A 126 13.29 4.28 -5.93
C ALA A 126 14.46 3.88 -5.02
N PRO A 127 15.47 3.13 -5.53
CA PRO A 127 16.55 2.55 -4.72
C PRO A 127 17.31 3.58 -3.86
N GLU A 128 17.41 4.81 -4.35
CA GLU A 128 18.14 5.91 -3.70
C GLU A 128 17.34 6.61 -2.57
N CYS A 129 16.05 6.31 -2.43
CA CYS A 129 15.20 6.98 -1.46
C CYS A 129 15.16 6.24 -0.11
N GLN A 130 14.86 6.99 0.96
CA GLN A 130 14.53 6.39 2.25
C GLN A 130 13.12 5.81 2.22
N PHE A 131 12.94 4.62 2.81
CA PHE A 131 11.64 3.94 2.82
C PHE A 131 10.98 3.97 4.18
N ARG A 132 9.64 4.03 4.17
CA ARG A 132 8.84 3.88 5.37
C ARG A 132 7.63 3.01 5.10
N PHE A 133 7.39 2.07 6.00
CA PHE A 133 6.34 1.06 5.87
C PHE A 133 5.46 1.05 7.11
N GLY A 134 4.15 1.00 6.93
CA GLY A 134 3.24 0.88 8.06
C GLY A 134 1.77 1.04 7.72
N PHE A 135 0.96 1.06 8.77
CA PHE A 135 -0.50 0.99 8.70
C PHE A 135 -1.11 2.17 9.45
N HIS A 136 -2.18 2.75 8.90
CA HIS A 136 -3.03 3.63 9.69
C HIS A 136 -3.92 2.80 10.62
N ARG A 137 -3.98 3.19 11.90
CA ARG A 137 -4.89 2.57 12.87
C ARG A 137 -6.25 3.25 12.88
N PRO A 138 -7.35 2.50 13.07
CA PRO A 138 -8.67 3.09 13.31
C PRO A 138 -8.65 4.08 14.49
N PRO A 139 -9.42 5.18 14.41
CA PRO A 139 -10.36 5.57 13.35
C PRO A 139 -9.74 6.36 12.19
N LEU A 140 -8.40 6.39 12.07
CA LEU A 140 -7.70 7.23 11.09
C LEU A 140 -7.43 6.52 9.74
N ASN A 141 -7.79 5.25 9.61
CA ASN A 141 -7.74 4.56 8.32
C ASN A 141 -8.92 5.01 7.44
N THR A 142 -8.65 5.30 6.17
CA THR A 142 -9.66 5.76 5.21
C THR A 142 -10.49 4.62 4.63
N VAL A 143 -9.91 3.42 4.55
CA VAL A 143 -10.56 2.21 4.03
C VAL A 143 -10.50 1.14 5.10
N ASN A 144 -11.64 0.49 5.35
CA ASN A 144 -11.76 -0.61 6.29
C ASN A 144 -11.36 -1.95 5.64
N HIS A 145 -10.10 -2.03 5.21
CA HIS A 145 -9.45 -3.22 4.69
C HIS A 145 -7.96 -3.04 4.92
N LEU A 146 -7.27 -4.01 5.49
CA LEU A 146 -5.87 -3.94 5.89
C LEU A 146 -5.01 -3.53 4.70
N HIS A 147 -4.31 -2.41 4.81
CA HIS A 147 -3.44 -1.92 3.74
C HIS A 147 -2.14 -1.40 4.33
N LEU A 148 -1.04 -1.93 3.81
CA LEU A 148 0.30 -1.45 4.11
C LEU A 148 0.61 -0.26 3.21
N HIS A 149 0.91 0.89 3.81
CA HIS A 149 1.50 2.02 3.11
C HIS A 149 3.00 1.76 2.92
N CYS A 150 3.46 1.84 1.67
CA CYS A 150 4.87 1.79 1.29
C CYS A 150 5.27 3.14 0.72
N LEU A 151 6.10 3.88 1.45
CA LEU A 151 6.49 5.25 1.11
C LEU A 151 7.96 5.32 0.74
N ALA A 152 8.29 5.88 -0.44
CA ALA A 152 9.62 6.40 -0.73
C ALA A 152 9.65 7.90 -0.45
N LEU A 153 10.37 8.29 0.59
CA LEU A 153 10.48 9.66 1.09
C LEU A 153 11.41 10.49 0.19
N PRO A 154 11.30 11.83 0.22
CA PRO A 154 10.54 12.69 1.14
C PRO A 154 9.01 12.71 0.94
N TYR A 155 8.27 13.20 1.94
CA TYR A 155 6.84 13.49 1.81
C TYR A 155 6.60 14.67 0.86
N THR A 156 5.57 14.55 0.02
CA THR A 156 5.22 15.52 -1.01
C THR A 156 3.71 15.74 -1.04
N PRO A 157 3.23 16.96 -0.73
CA PRO A 157 3.96 18.06 -0.07
C PRO A 157 4.38 17.70 1.36
N ARG A 158 5.41 18.38 1.88
CA ARG A 158 6.02 18.07 3.19
C ARG A 158 5.01 17.97 4.34
N TRP A 159 3.95 18.79 4.36
CA TRP A 159 2.92 18.78 5.42
C TRP A 159 2.11 17.48 5.50
N LYS A 160 2.07 16.66 4.43
CA LYS A 160 1.42 15.33 4.48
C LYS A 160 2.11 14.38 5.47
N CYS A 161 3.33 14.68 5.92
CA CYS A 161 4.01 13.93 6.98
C CYS A 161 3.17 13.78 8.26
N ILE A 162 2.29 14.75 8.55
CA ILE A 162 1.42 14.77 9.74
C ILE A 162 0.53 13.52 9.80
N LYS A 163 0.04 13.04 8.64
CA LYS A 163 -0.79 11.82 8.55
C LYS A 163 -0.04 10.58 9.04
N PHE A 164 1.28 10.56 8.89
CA PHE A 164 2.13 9.43 9.19
C PHE A 164 2.84 9.55 10.55
N LEU A 165 2.37 10.44 11.43
CA LEU A 165 2.92 10.54 12.79
C LEU A 165 2.50 9.33 13.64
N SER A 166 3.47 8.79 14.38
CA SER A 166 3.28 7.68 15.31
C SER A 166 2.90 8.23 16.68
N LEU A 167 1.61 8.33 16.99
CA LEU A 167 1.08 8.93 18.22
C LEU A 167 0.65 7.84 19.23
N GLY A 168 1.60 7.03 19.68
CA GLY A 168 1.34 6.00 20.70
C GLY A 168 0.35 4.94 20.20
N PRO A 169 -0.85 4.80 20.80
CA PRO A 169 -1.90 3.87 20.32
C PRO A 169 -2.66 4.37 19.08
N VAL A 170 -2.49 5.64 18.68
CA VAL A 170 -3.21 6.29 17.57
C VAL A 170 -2.23 6.66 16.44
N GLY A 171 -2.74 6.77 15.22
CA GLY A 171 -1.96 7.20 14.06
C GLY A 171 -1.24 6.06 13.37
N PHE A 172 -0.05 6.33 12.83
CA PHE A 172 0.70 5.40 12.01
C PHE A 172 1.43 4.36 12.87
N LEU A 173 1.26 3.08 12.54
CA LEU A 173 1.96 1.95 13.14
C LEU A 173 2.96 1.40 12.13
N GLU A 174 4.26 1.46 12.45
CA GLU A 174 5.30 0.89 11.59
C GLU A 174 5.18 -0.62 11.47
N ALA A 175 5.45 -1.15 10.29
CA ALA A 175 5.27 -2.58 9.98
C ALA A 175 6.09 -3.48 10.91
N ASP A 176 7.36 -3.12 11.18
CA ASP A 176 8.23 -3.90 12.08
C ASP A 176 7.68 -3.95 13.51
N LYS A 177 7.11 -2.83 14.00
CA LYS A 177 6.46 -2.77 15.32
C LYS A 177 5.20 -3.62 15.37
N LEU A 178 4.43 -3.67 14.28
CA LEU A 178 3.28 -4.56 14.17
C LEU A 178 3.74 -6.03 14.19
N LEU A 179 4.76 -6.39 13.42
CA LEU A 179 5.32 -7.75 13.37
C LEU A 179 5.79 -8.22 14.75
N GLU A 180 6.54 -7.39 15.48
CA GLU A 180 6.93 -7.68 16.86
C GLU A 180 5.71 -7.86 17.79
N LYS A 181 4.66 -7.04 17.61
CA LYS A 181 3.42 -7.14 18.39
C LYS A 181 2.64 -8.42 18.12
N ILE A 182 2.58 -8.90 16.88
CA ILE A 182 1.81 -10.10 16.48
C ILE A 182 2.66 -11.36 16.39
N LYS A 183 3.94 -11.28 16.79
CA LYS A 183 4.85 -12.43 16.80
C LYS A 183 4.26 -13.56 17.66
N PRO A 184 4.14 -14.78 17.13
CA PRO A 184 3.66 -15.93 17.90
C PRO A 184 4.59 -16.18 19.09
N SER A 185 4.01 -16.47 20.26
CA SER A 185 4.77 -17.02 21.38
C SER A 185 4.99 -18.50 21.08
N ASN A 186 6.26 -18.90 20.89
CA ASN A 186 6.63 -20.32 20.85
C ASN A 186 6.30 -21.02 22.17
#